data_AF-A0A8T6DEX3-F1
#
_entry.id   AF-A0A8T6DEX3-F1
#
_cell.length_a   1.000
_cell.length_b   1.000
_cell.length_c   1.000
_cell.angle_alpha   90.00
_cell.angle_beta   90.00
_cell.angle_gamma   90.00
#
_symmetry.space_group_name_H-M   'P 1'
#
loop_
_entity.id
_entity.type
_entity.pdbx_description
1 polymer ?
#
loop_
_entity_poly.entity_id
_entity_poly.type
_entity_poly.pdbx_seq_one_letter_code
_entity_poly.pdbx_strand_id
1 'polypeptide(L)' 'VSGTCKMGPDSDPMAVVDQYLKVKGVECLRVADASIMPDCIRANTNATTIMIGEKVADFIKEGR' A
#
# COMPACT_ATOMS: atom_id res chain seq x y z
N VAL A 1 12.91 2.58 5.95
CA VAL A 1 12.89 1.50 4.92
C VAL A 1 11.50 1.50 4.30
N SER A 2 11.40 1.48 2.98
CA SER A 2 10.13 1.48 2.22
C SER A 2 10.21 0.47 1.07
N GLY A 3 9.07 0.10 0.47
CA GLY A 3 9.00 -0.70 -0.76
C GLY A 3 9.16 -2.21 -0.63
N THR A 4 9.26 -2.77 0.58
CA THR A 4 9.36 -4.22 0.80
C THR A 4 8.07 -4.99 0.49
N CYS A 5 6.93 -4.30 0.44
CA CYS A 5 5.62 -4.85 0.06
C CYS A 5 4.97 -3.98 -1.02
N LYS A 6 5.74 -3.58 -2.05
CA LYS A 6 5.32 -2.56 -3.02
C LYS A 6 3.92 -2.82 -3.61
N MET A 7 3.15 -1.75 -3.74
CA MET A 7 1.93 -1.74 -4.54
C MET A 7 2.27 -1.77 -6.03
N GLY A 8 1.41 -2.38 -6.84
CA GLY A 8 1.59 -2.39 -8.30
C GLY A 8 0.46 -3.08 -9.05
N PRO A 9 0.40 -2.89 -10.39
CA PRO A 9 -0.61 -3.52 -11.23
C PRO A 9 -0.46 -5.04 -11.23
N ASP A 10 -1.48 -5.77 -11.67
CA ASP A 10 -1.41 -7.25 -11.76
C ASP A 10 -0.41 -7.76 -12.79
N SER A 11 0.02 -6.89 -13.71
CA SER A 11 1.12 -7.16 -14.64
C SER A 11 2.51 -7.08 -14.00
N ASP A 12 2.65 -6.52 -12.80
CA ASP A 12 3.93 -6.45 -12.08
C ASP A 12 4.08 -7.68 -11.18
N PRO A 13 4.92 -8.68 -11.57
CA PRO A 13 5.05 -9.93 -10.81
C PRO A 13 5.73 -9.73 -9.45
N MET A 14 6.35 -8.57 -9.21
CA MET A 14 6.99 -8.24 -7.95
C MET A 14 6.07 -7.43 -7.02
N ALA A 15 4.85 -7.09 -7.44
CA ALA A 15 3.89 -6.36 -6.61
C ALA A 15 3.28 -7.28 -5.55
N VAL A 16 3.24 -6.79 -4.30
CA VAL A 16 2.70 -7.54 -3.15
C VAL A 16 1.25 -7.13 -2.86
N VAL A 17 0.91 -5.87 -3.11
CA VAL A 17 -0.45 -5.35 -2.92
C VAL A 17 -1.01 -4.68 -4.17
N ASP A 18 -2.34 -4.61 -4.27
CA ASP A 18 -3.06 -3.91 -5.35
C ASP A 18 -3.23 -2.40 -5.07
N GLN A 19 -3.98 -1.68 -5.93
CA GLN A 19 -4.24 -0.24 -5.73
C GLN A 19 -5.11 0.10 -4.50
N TYR A 20 -5.75 -0.90 -3.88
CA TYR A 20 -6.53 -0.76 -2.64
C TYR A 20 -5.78 -1.32 -1.43
N LEU A 21 -4.49 -1.59 -1.61
CA LEU A 21 -3.56 -2.17 -0.65
C LEU A 21 -3.97 -3.54 -0.10
N LYS A 22 -4.77 -4.29 -0.86
CA LYS A 22 -5.07 -5.69 -0.57
C LYS A 22 -3.87 -6.56 -0.95
N VAL A 23 -3.54 -7.51 -0.10
CA VAL A 23 -2.48 -8.47 -0.38
C VAL A 23 -2.90 -9.40 -1.51
N LYS A 24 -2.08 -9.47 -2.56
CA LYS A 24 -2.39 -10.30 -3.72
C LYS A 24 -2.38 -11.78 -3.32
N GLY A 25 -3.46 -12.49 -3.67
CA GLY A 25 -3.61 -13.92 -3.36
C GLY A 25 -4.03 -14.24 -1.92
N VAL A 26 -4.30 -13.24 -1.08
CA VAL A 26 -4.77 -13.44 0.30
C VAL A 26 -6.03 -12.62 0.55
N GLU A 27 -7.09 -13.28 1.00
CA GLU A 27 -8.35 -12.62 1.31
C GLU A 27 -8.29 -11.89 2.66
N CYS A 28 -9.08 -10.82 2.79
CA CYS A 28 -9.28 -10.08 4.05
C CYS A 28 -7.99 -9.53 4.71
N LEU A 29 -6.90 -9.38 3.95
CA LEU A 29 -5.63 -8.86 4.44
C LEU A 29 -5.18 -7.61 3.63
N ARG A 30 -4.73 -6.58 4.34
CA ARG A 30 -4.17 -5.36 3.77
C ARG A 30 -2.87 -4.98 4.46
N VAL A 31 -2.02 -4.25 3.76
CA VAL A 31 -0.81 -3.62 4.31
C VAL A 31 -0.92 -2.11 4.12
N ALA A 32 -0.84 -1.32 5.19
CA ALA A 32 -1.05 0.13 5.16
C ALA A 32 0.06 0.86 5.91
N ASP A 33 1.27 0.84 5.35
CA ASP A 33 2.45 1.48 5.91
C ASP A 33 3.45 1.91 4.82
N ALA A 34 4.68 2.27 5.19
CA ALA A 34 5.70 2.67 4.22
C ALA A 34 6.19 1.56 3.28
N SER A 35 5.93 0.29 3.60
CA SER A 35 6.38 -0.85 2.78
C SER A 35 5.68 -0.91 1.42
N ILE A 36 4.50 -0.32 1.28
CA ILE A 36 3.72 -0.32 0.03
C ILE A 36 4.23 0.66 -1.02
N MET A 37 5.05 1.63 -0.62
CA MET A 37 5.55 2.67 -1.54
C MET A 37 6.36 2.02 -2.67
N PRO A 38 5.99 2.17 -3.96
CA PRO A 38 6.73 1.54 -5.07
C PRO A 38 8.18 2.00 -5.19
N ASP A 39 8.43 3.24 -4.78
CA ASP A 39 9.75 3.87 -4.68
C ASP A 39 9.77 4.73 -3.41
N CYS A 40 10.95 4.92 -2.84
CA CYS A 40 11.16 5.83 -1.73
C CYS A 40 10.97 7.28 -2.21
N ILE A 41 10.11 8.02 -1.53
CA ILE A 41 9.91 9.43 -1.82
C ILE A 41 11.15 10.25 -1.44
N ARG A 42 11.37 11.37 -2.15
CA ARG A 42 12.44 12.33 -1.81
C ARG A 42 12.03 13.30 -0.71
N ALA A 43 11.53 12.77 0.40
CA ALA A 43 11.10 13.51 1.57
C ALA A 43 11.08 12.61 2.82
N ASN A 44 10.80 13.21 3.98
CA ASN A 44 10.53 12.44 5.20
C ASN A 44 9.26 11.59 5.01
N THR A 45 9.33 10.30 5.33
CA THR A 45 8.25 9.35 5.06
C THR A 45 7.07 9.45 6.03
N ASN A 46 7.21 10.12 7.18
CA ASN A 46 6.20 10.12 8.24
C ASN A 46 4.83 10.63 7.75
N ALA A 47 4.80 11.82 7.14
CA ALA A 47 3.55 12.43 6.67
C ALA A 47 2.88 11.58 5.58
N THR A 48 3.67 10.98 4.69
CA THR A 48 3.16 10.11 3.64
C THR A 48 2.62 8.80 4.21
N THR A 49 3.28 8.20 5.20
CA THR A 49 2.77 7.00 5.89
C THR A 49 1.45 7.27 6.61
N ILE A 50 1.31 8.42 7.27
CA ILE A 50 0.03 8.83 7.89
C ILE A 50 -1.06 8.95 6.82
N MET A 51 -0.77 9.61 5.70
CA MET A 51 -1.73 9.75 4.59
C MET A 51 -2.14 8.41 3.98
N ILE A 52 -1.20 7.46 3.84
CA ILE A 52 -1.50 6.09 3.40
C ILE A 52 -2.52 5.44 4.34
N GLY A 53 -2.32 5.57 5.66
CA GLY A 53 -3.26 5.05 6.67
C GLY A 53 -4.66 5.66 6.52
N GLU A 54 -4.74 6.99 6.44
CA GLU A 54 -6.01 7.72 6.22
C GLU A 54 -6.72 7.24 4.95
N LYS A 55 -5.97 7.09 3.85
CA LYS A 55 -6.56 6.69 2.57
C LYS A 55 -7.10 5.26 2.58
N VAL A 56 -6.40 4.35 3.26
CA VAL A 56 -6.87 2.96 3.43
C VAL A 56 -8.09 2.89 4.34
N ALA A 57 -8.14 3.72 5.40
CA ALA A 57 -9.31 3.79 6.25
C ALA A 57 -10.57 4.18 5.46
N ASP A 58 -10.46 5.12 4.53
CA ASP A 58 -11.55 5.48 3.62
C ASP A 58 -11.93 4.32 2.69
N PHE A 59 -10.95 3.62 2.10
CA PHE A 59 -11.24 2.42 1.28
C PHE A 59 -12.01 1.36 2.06
N ILE A 60 -11.63 1.10 3.31
CA ILE A 60 -12.33 0.15 4.18
C ILE A 60 -13.77 0.61 4.45
N LYS A 61 -13.99 1.90 4.75
CA LYS A 61 -15.34 2.46 4.96
C LYS A 61 -16.21 2.37 3.70
N GLU A 62 -15.62 2.56 2.53
CA GLU A 62 -16.29 2.43 1.22
C GLU A 62 -16.52 0.97 0.81
N GLY A 63 -16.05 -0.01 1.59
CA GLY A 63 -16.18 -1.43 1.26
C GLY A 63 -15.30 -1.86 0.08
N ARG A 64 -14.24 -1.11 -0.22
CA ARG A 64 -13.31 -1.44 -1.30
C ARG A 64 -12.36 -2.55 -0.95
#